data_AF-A0A608XC02-F1
#
_entry.id   AF-A0A608XC02-F1
#
_cell.length_a   1.000
_cell.length_b   1.000
_cell.length_c   1.000
_cell.angle_alpha   90.00
_cell.angle_beta   90.00
_cell.angle_gamma   90.00
#
_symmetry.space_group_name_H-M   'P 1'
#
loop_
_entity.id
_entity.type
_entity.pdbx_description
1 polymer ?
#
loop_
_entity_poly.entity_id
_entity_poly.type
_entity_poly.pdbx_seq_one_letter_code
_entity_poly.pdbx_strand_id
1 'polypeptide(L)' 'MLVLKQQLKEARIPQAVVARAVDVSEATLAQIVNHNAWPRTSPGEVRRRLASWLESQGIDT' A
#
# COMPACT_ATOMS: atom_id res chain seq x y z
N MET A 1 -2.19 -0.46 9.10
CA MET A 1 -1.38 0.62 9.70
C MET A 1 -2.21 1.89 9.66
N LEU A 2 -2.56 2.48 10.82
CA LEU A 2 -3.43 3.67 10.86
C LEU A 2 -2.91 4.83 9.99
N VAL A 3 -1.58 4.97 9.93
CA VAL A 3 -0.88 5.99 9.14
C VAL A 3 -1.10 5.82 7.64
N LEU A 4 -0.78 4.65 7.05
CA LEU A 4 -0.97 4.42 5.62
C LEU A 4 -2.43 4.61 5.17
N LYS A 5 -3.38 4.17 5.98
CA LYS A 5 -4.81 4.36 5.67
C LYS A 5 -5.20 5.84 5.62
N GLN A 6 -4.67 6.66 6.54
CA GLN A 6 -4.92 8.10 6.57
C GLN A 6 -4.21 8.80 5.40
N GLN A 7 -2.95 8.47 5.14
CA GLN A 7 -2.17 9.02 4.01
C GLN A 7 -2.87 8.82 2.68
N LEU A 8 -3.35 7.60 2.39
CA LEU A 8 -4.09 7.33 1.15
C LEU A 8 -5.40 8.12 1.08
N LYS A 9 -6.09 8.32 2.21
CA LYS A 9 -7.33 9.08 2.27
C LYS A 9 -7.09 10.58 2.04
N GLU A 10 -6.05 11.13 2.65
CA GLU A 10 -5.65 12.54 2.52
C GLU A 10 -5.18 12.86 1.11
N ALA A 11 -4.38 11.97 0.50
CA ALA A 11 -3.96 12.08 -0.89
C ALA A 11 -5.08 11.77 -1.89
N ARG A 12 -6.27 11.38 -1.43
CA ARG A 12 -7.43 10.94 -2.25
C ARG A 12 -7.07 9.82 -3.22
N ILE A 13 -6.15 8.95 -2.82
CA ILE A 13 -5.67 7.82 -3.62
C ILE A 13 -6.55 6.60 -3.34
N PRO A 14 -7.26 6.06 -4.35
CA PRO A 14 -8.01 4.82 -4.19
C PRO A 14 -7.07 3.63 -3.96
N GLN A 15 -7.41 2.76 -3.01
CA GLN A 15 -6.63 1.53 -2.76
C GLN A 15 -6.49 0.69 -4.04
N ALA A 16 -7.53 0.61 -4.88
CA ALA A 16 -7.46 -0.09 -6.17
C ALA A 16 -6.30 0.39 -7.08
N VAL A 17 -5.98 1.68 -7.07
CA VAL A 17 -4.88 2.25 -7.86
C VAL A 17 -3.54 1.78 -7.30
N VAL A 18 -3.37 1.85 -5.98
CA VAL A 18 -2.15 1.39 -5.30
C VAL A 18 -1.95 -0.10 -5.52
N ALA A 19 -3.01 -0.91 -5.42
CA ALA A 19 -2.95 -2.36 -5.57
C ALA A 19 -2.41 -2.75 -6.95
N ARG A 20 -2.87 -2.07 -8.01
CA ARG A 20 -2.36 -2.24 -9.37
C ARG A 20 -0.90 -1.81 -9.50
N ALA A 21 -0.53 -0.69 -8.88
CA ALA A 21 0.82 -0.15 -8.97
C ALA A 21 1.87 -1.01 -8.24
N VAL A 22 1.47 -1.68 -7.15
CA VAL A 22 2.35 -2.56 -6.37
C VAL A 22 2.20 -4.04 -6.75
N ASP A 23 1.39 -4.33 -7.78
CA ASP A 23 1.16 -5.67 -8.33
C ASP A 23 0.65 -6.67 -7.26
N VAL A 24 -0.43 -6.28 -6.58
CA VAL A 24 -1.17 -7.13 -5.65
C VAL A 24 -2.68 -7.02 -5.87
N SER A 25 -3.45 -7.96 -5.33
CA SER A 25 -4.92 -7.84 -5.35
C SER A 25 -5.42 -6.72 -4.45
N GLU A 26 -6.58 -6.13 -4.77
CA GLU A 26 -7.21 -5.11 -3.92
C GLU A 26 -7.49 -5.63 -2.50
N ALA A 27 -7.85 -6.91 -2.37
CA ALA A 27 -8.03 -7.56 -1.07
C ALA A 27 -6.72 -7.63 -0.28
N THR A 28 -5.61 -7.97 -0.93
CA THR A 28 -4.28 -7.99 -0.31
C THR A 28 -3.90 -6.60 0.18
N LEU A 29 -4.11 -5.56 -0.63
CA LEU A 29 -3.83 -4.20 -0.20
C LEU A 29 -4.74 -3.77 0.95
N ALA A 30 -6.03 -4.10 0.91
CA ALA A 30 -6.94 -3.78 2.00
C ALA A 30 -6.51 -4.43 3.31
N GLN A 31 -5.97 -5.65 3.28
CA GLN A 31 -5.37 -6.34 4.43
C GLN A 31 -4.12 -5.60 4.96
N ILE A 32 -3.23 -5.15 4.08
CA ILE A 32 -2.06 -4.35 4.46
C ILE A 32 -2.49 -3.01 5.10
N VAL A 33 -3.35 -2.26 4.43
CA VAL A 33 -3.78 -0.91 4.85
C VAL A 33 -4.57 -0.98 6.15
N ASN A 34 -5.59 -1.84 6.23
CA ASN A 34 -6.50 -1.89 7.37
C ASN A 34 -5.93 -2.68 8.55
N HIS A 35 -5.23 -3.79 8.29
CA HIS A 35 -4.84 -4.75 9.33
C HIS A 35 -3.31 -4.88 9.51
N ASN A 36 -2.49 -4.18 8.71
CA ASN A 36 -1.04 -4.40 8.66
C ASN A 36 -0.67 -5.86 8.35
N ALA A 37 -1.55 -6.58 7.67
CA ALA A 37 -1.38 -7.98 7.32
C ALA A 37 -0.70 -8.08 5.95
N TRP A 38 0.56 -8.50 5.96
CA TRP A 38 1.37 -8.67 4.76
C TRP A 38 1.13 -10.04 4.11
N PRO A 39 1.24 -10.14 2.77
CA PRO A 39 1.13 -11.42 2.09
C PRO A 39 2.23 -12.38 2.55
N ARG A 40 1.91 -13.68 2.59
CA ARG A 40 2.87 -14.73 2.98
C ARG A 40 3.99 -14.89 1.95
N THR A 41 3.67 -14.66 0.68
CA THR A 41 4.63 -14.74 -0.43
C THR A 41 5.26 -13.38 -0.68
N SER A 42 6.59 -13.34 -0.72
CA SER A 42 7.38 -12.15 -1.04
C SER A 42 7.00 -10.86 -0.29
N PRO A 43 6.79 -10.87 1.05
CA PRO A 43 6.40 -9.68 1.79
C PRO A 43 7.39 -8.52 1.68
N GLY A 44 8.70 -8.82 1.57
CA GLY A 44 9.74 -7.81 1.38
C GLY A 44 9.66 -7.10 0.03
N GLU A 45 9.29 -7.82 -1.03
CA GLU A 45 9.13 -7.23 -2.35
C GLU A 45 7.90 -6.34 -2.43
N VAL A 46 6.78 -6.77 -1.84
CA VAL A 46 5.56 -5.95 -1.76
C VAL A 46 5.81 -4.70 -0.92
N ARG A 47 6.58 -4.79 0.18
CA ARG A 47 7.04 -3.63 0.95
C ARG A 47 7.83 -2.65 0.10
N ARG A 48 8.84 -3.15 -0.63
CA ARG A 48 9.70 -2.32 -1.47
C ARG A 48 8.89 -1.61 -2.56
N ARG A 49 8.04 -2.33 -3.29
CA ARG A 49 7.18 -1.75 -4.34
C ARG A 49 6.24 -0.68 -3.75
N LEU A 50 5.63 -0.95 -2.60
CA LEU A 50 4.75 0.01 -1.93
C LEU A 50 5.51 1.26 -1.47
N ALA A 51 6.67 1.10 -0.85
CA ALA A 51 7.50 2.22 -0.40
C ALA A 51 7.94 3.09 -1.59
N SER A 52 8.52 2.49 -2.63
CA SER A 52 8.94 3.22 -3.84
C SER A 52 7.77 3.91 -4.54
N TRP A 53 6.59 3.29 -4.52
CA TRP A 53 5.40 3.92 -5.09
C TRP A 53 4.93 5.11 -4.26
N LEU A 54 4.88 4.98 -2.93
CA LEU A 54 4.48 6.08 -2.04
C LEU A 54 5.45 7.26 -2.13
N GLU A 55 6.75 6.99 -2.17
CA GLU A 55 7.79 8.00 -2.40
C GLU A 55 7.58 8.73 -3.74
N SER A 56 7.23 8.00 -4.81
CA SER A 56 6.91 8.60 -6.11
C SER A 56 5.67 9.51 -6.10
N GLN A 57 4.78 9.33 -5.11
CA GLN A 57 3.60 10.17 -4.90
C GLN A 57 3.87 11.32 -3.91
N GLY A 58 5.10 11.46 -3.41
CA GLY A 58 5.45 12.45 -2.38
C GLY A 58 4.89 12.11 -0.99
N ILE A 59 4.55 10.83 -0.75
CA ILE A 59 4.06 10.34 0.53
C ILE A 59 5.25 9.70 1.26
N ASP A 60 5.75 10.37 2.28
CA ASP A 60 6.81 9.87 3.14
C ASP A 60 6.23 8.85 4.15
N THR A 61 6.85 7.68 4.30
CA THR A 61 6.34 6.55 5.11
C THR A 61 7.23 6.17 6.27
#